data_AF-A0A7W0NQZ0-F1
#
_entry.id   AF-A0A7W0NQZ0-F1
#
_cell.length_a   1.000
_cell.length_b   1.000
_cell.length_c   1.000
_cell.angle_alpha   90.00
_cell.angle_beta   90.00
_cell.angle_gamma   90.00
#
_symmetry.space_group_name_H-M   'P 1'
#
loop_
_entity.id
_entity.type
_entity.pdbx_description
1 polymer ?
#
loop_
_entity_poly.entity_id
_entity_poly.type
_entity_poly.pdbx_seq_one_letter_code
_entity_poly.pdbx_strand_id
1 'polypeptide(L)'
;REESPTRRLHALAEQLLERYGVVTRGSVMAEGVPGGWAAVYPVLKALEEAGRCRRGYFVDGLGGAQFALPGAVDRMRAMGEAHEGHATQVLAATDPANPYGAALGWPRRDDEASGHRAGRKAGAVVALVDGELGVYVERGGRTLLSYSDDPEVLRSAADALALAARDGLLGRLAVEKADGEDVFDTPFASALIEAGFRHTSRGLRVRA
;
A
#
# COMPACT_ATOMS: atom_id res chain seq x y z
N ARG A 1 -36.45 11.31 1.58
CA ARG A 1 -36.59 10.63 2.90
C ARG A 1 -35.25 10.72 3.58
N GLU A 2 -35.16 11.44 4.69
CA GLU A 2 -33.94 11.53 5.49
C GLU A 2 -33.66 10.16 6.13
N GLU A 3 -32.52 9.55 5.82
CA GLU A 3 -32.06 8.37 6.54
C GLU A 3 -31.71 8.75 7.99
N SER A 4 -32.00 7.87 8.95
CA SER A 4 -31.62 8.13 10.34
C SER A 4 -30.09 8.16 10.48
N PRO A 5 -29.51 8.99 11.36
CA PRO A 5 -28.07 9.03 11.61
C PRO A 5 -27.45 7.65 11.89
N THR A 6 -28.19 6.79 12.59
CA THR A 6 -27.79 5.40 12.87
C THR A 6 -27.65 4.56 11.60
N ARG A 7 -28.59 4.66 10.65
CA ARG A 7 -28.50 3.91 9.38
C ARG A 7 -27.29 4.33 8.56
N ARG A 8 -26.98 5.64 8.52
CA ARG A 8 -25.79 6.13 7.83
C ARG A 8 -24.49 5.60 8.44
N LEU A 9 -24.37 5.62 9.77
CA LEU A 9 -23.18 5.08 10.44
C LEU A 9 -23.04 3.57 10.26
N HIS A 10 -24.15 2.83 10.24
CA HIS A 10 -24.15 1.40 9.93
C HIS A 10 -23.65 1.12 8.51
N ALA A 11 -24.24 1.78 7.50
CA ALA A 11 -23.80 1.65 6.11
C ALA A 11 -22.34 2.06 5.92
N LEU A 12 -21.89 3.11 6.60
CA LEU A 12 -20.49 3.54 6.58
C LEU A 12 -19.56 2.46 7.18
N ALA A 13 -19.94 1.83 8.29
CA ALA A 13 -19.15 0.76 8.90
C ALA A 13 -19.02 -0.46 7.97
N GLU A 14 -20.11 -0.85 7.30
CA GLU A 14 -20.08 -1.92 6.29
C GLU A 14 -19.20 -1.55 5.10
N GLN A 15 -19.34 -0.33 4.56
CA GLN A 15 -18.50 0.17 3.47
C GLN A 15 -17.01 0.15 3.84
N LEU A 16 -16.65 0.57 5.06
CA LEU A 16 -15.27 0.53 5.54
C LEU A 16 -14.73 -0.90 5.60
N LEU A 17 -15.53 -1.86 6.08
CA LEU A 17 -15.17 -3.27 6.15
C LEU A 17 -14.93 -3.87 4.77
N GLU A 18 -15.81 -3.58 3.81
CA GLU A 18 -15.66 -4.05 2.42
C GLU A 18 -14.46 -3.42 1.72
N ARG A 19 -14.22 -2.12 1.95
CA ARG A 19 -13.16 -1.36 1.27
C ARG A 19 -11.76 -1.68 1.77
N TYR A 20 -11.57 -1.81 3.08
CA TYR A 20 -10.25 -1.99 3.68
C TYR A 20 -9.91 -3.45 3.97
N GLY A 21 -10.90 -4.34 4.04
CA GLY A 21 -10.74 -5.72 4.51
C GLY A 21 -10.50 -5.81 6.03
N VAL A 22 -9.54 -5.02 6.54
CA VAL A 22 -9.28 -4.79 7.97
C VAL A 22 -9.45 -3.31 8.30
N VAL A 23 -10.47 -2.99 9.08
CA VAL A 23 -10.75 -1.64 9.57
C VAL A 23 -9.97 -1.41 10.85
N THR A 24 -9.09 -0.40 10.81
CA THR A 24 -8.32 0.07 11.96
C THR A 24 -8.71 1.50 12.31
N ARG A 25 -8.25 2.00 13.46
CA ARG A 25 -8.38 3.43 13.79
C ARG A 25 -7.77 4.32 12.69
N GLY A 26 -6.60 3.96 12.16
CA GLY A 26 -5.92 4.74 11.12
C GLY A 26 -6.68 4.76 9.79
N SER A 27 -7.29 3.63 9.40
CA SER A 27 -8.15 3.56 8.20
C SER A 27 -9.34 4.53 8.30
N VAL A 28 -9.99 4.60 9.47
CA VAL A 28 -11.13 5.52 9.70
C VAL A 28 -10.69 6.98 9.69
N MET A 29 -9.51 7.29 10.25
CA MET A 29 -8.95 8.65 10.19
C MET A 29 -8.60 9.05 8.75
N ALA A 30 -8.05 8.13 7.96
CA ALA A 30 -7.67 8.39 6.56
C ALA A 30 -8.88 8.71 5.66
N GLU A 31 -10.04 8.11 5.93
CA GLU A 31 -11.31 8.42 5.24
C GLU A 31 -11.97 9.73 5.72
N GLY A 32 -11.43 10.39 6.75
CA GLY A 32 -11.99 11.66 7.24
C GLY A 32 -13.40 11.54 7.80
N VAL A 33 -13.75 10.38 8.37
CA VAL A 33 -15.10 10.11 8.87
C VAL A 33 -15.52 11.14 9.94
N PRO A 34 -16.69 11.80 9.81
CA PRO A 34 -17.19 12.71 10.83
C PRO A 34 -17.33 12.04 12.21
N GLY A 35 -16.79 12.68 13.25
CA GLY A 35 -16.71 12.09 14.60
C GLY A 35 -15.67 10.98 14.74
N GLY A 36 -15.01 10.60 13.66
CA GLY A 36 -13.84 9.74 13.64
C GLY A 36 -14.12 8.33 14.19
N TRP A 37 -13.08 7.76 14.80
CA TRP A 37 -13.14 6.41 15.37
C TRP A 37 -14.23 6.27 16.44
N ALA A 38 -14.43 7.29 17.27
CA ALA A 38 -15.41 7.27 18.35
C ALA A 38 -16.85 7.13 17.84
N ALA A 39 -17.15 7.65 16.64
CA ALA A 39 -18.46 7.50 16.02
C ALA A 39 -18.70 6.10 15.43
N VAL A 40 -17.66 5.48 14.85
CA VAL A 40 -17.78 4.20 14.13
C VAL A 40 -17.59 2.99 15.06
N TYR A 41 -16.75 3.11 16.09
CA TYR A 41 -16.40 2.01 16.99
C TYR A 41 -17.62 1.32 17.65
N PRO A 42 -18.61 2.04 18.21
CA PRO A 42 -19.79 1.38 18.80
C PRO A 42 -20.58 0.55 17.79
N VAL A 43 -20.61 0.98 16.53
CA VAL A 43 -21.28 0.27 15.44
C VAL A 43 -20.50 -0.98 15.06
N LEU A 44 -19.17 -0.89 14.91
CA LEU A 44 -18.32 -2.06 14.65
C LEU A 44 -18.39 -3.08 15.79
N LYS A 45 -18.46 -2.62 17.04
CA LYS A 45 -18.67 -3.49 18.20
C LYS A 45 -20.03 -4.19 18.13
N ALA A 46 -21.11 -3.49 17.83
CA ALA A 46 -22.43 -4.11 17.67
C ALA A 46 -22.46 -5.12 16.50
N LEU A 47 -21.75 -4.84 15.41
CA LEU A 47 -21.57 -5.78 14.30
C LEU A 47 -20.78 -7.03 14.70
N GLU A 48 -19.76 -6.89 15.56
CA GLU A 48 -19.02 -8.03 16.14
C GLU A 48 -19.92 -8.88 17.02
N GLU A 49 -20.68 -8.28 17.93
CA GLU A 49 -21.65 -8.97 18.81
C GLU A 49 -22.72 -9.72 17.99
N ALA A 50 -23.15 -9.15 16.86
CA ALA A 50 -24.05 -9.79 15.90
C ALA A 50 -23.37 -10.83 14.98
N GLY A 51 -22.06 -11.04 15.12
CA GLY A 51 -21.28 -11.99 14.33
C GLY A 51 -21.01 -11.57 12.88
N ARG A 52 -21.33 -10.33 12.50
CA ARG A 52 -21.16 -9.76 11.15
C ARG A 52 -19.71 -9.43 10.82
N CYS A 53 -18.90 -9.16 11.84
CA CYS A 53 -17.45 -8.99 11.72
C CYS A 53 -16.72 -9.71 12.86
N ARG A 54 -15.39 -9.73 12.79
CA ARG A 54 -14.50 -10.27 13.81
C ARG A 54 -13.56 -9.16 14.26
N ARG A 55 -13.46 -9.01 15.58
CA ARG A 55 -12.44 -8.15 16.19
C ARG A 55 -11.20 -8.97 16.54
N GLY A 56 -10.01 -8.44 16.30
CA GLY A 56 -8.76 -9.14 16.59
C GLY A 56 -7.50 -8.33 16.31
N TYR A 57 -6.37 -9.04 16.32
CA TYR A 57 -5.07 -8.53 15.93
C TYR A 57 -4.73 -9.14 14.57
N PHE A 58 -4.84 -8.35 13.51
CA PHE A 58 -4.59 -8.80 12.14
C PHE A 58 -3.34 -8.17 11.55
N VAL A 59 -3.08 -6.91 11.91
CA VAL A 59 -1.90 -6.14 11.49
C VAL A 59 -1.00 -5.91 12.70
N ASP A 60 0.27 -6.25 12.55
CA ASP A 60 1.29 -6.03 13.58
C ASP A 60 1.57 -4.53 13.80
N GLY A 61 2.06 -4.17 14.99
CA GLY A 61 2.35 -2.79 15.37
C GLY A 61 1.11 -1.92 15.64
N LEU A 62 -0.10 -2.45 15.46
CA LEU A 62 -1.36 -1.77 15.74
C LEU A 62 -2.08 -2.38 16.96
N GLY A 63 -2.88 -1.57 17.65
CA GLY A 63 -3.72 -2.04 18.77
C GLY A 63 -4.82 -3.02 18.32
N GLY A 64 -5.33 -3.86 19.24
CA GLY A 64 -6.28 -4.94 18.95
C GLY A 64 -7.72 -4.54 18.64
N ALA A 65 -8.01 -3.24 18.52
CA ALA A 65 -9.30 -2.74 18.09
C ALA A 65 -9.36 -2.68 16.55
N GLN A 66 -9.15 -3.83 15.91
CA GLN A 66 -9.20 -4.02 14.46
C GLN A 66 -10.37 -4.91 14.12
N PHE A 67 -11.10 -4.61 13.05
CA PHE A 67 -12.29 -5.35 12.66
C PHE A 67 -12.18 -5.81 11.21
N ALA A 68 -12.54 -7.05 10.94
CA ALA A 68 -12.52 -7.61 9.60
C ALA A 68 -13.79 -8.43 9.34
N LEU A 69 -14.18 -8.55 8.07
CA LEU A 69 -15.25 -9.49 7.68
C LEU A 69 -14.80 -10.93 7.96
N PRO A 70 -15.68 -11.85 8.38
CA PRO A 70 -15.29 -13.23 8.66
C PRO A 70 -14.56 -13.89 7.49
N GLY A 71 -15.08 -13.72 6.26
CA GLY A 71 -14.43 -14.25 5.06
C GLY A 71 -13.09 -13.58 4.73
N ALA A 72 -12.81 -12.36 5.20
CA ALA A 72 -11.48 -11.77 5.08
C ALA A 72 -10.50 -12.43 6.04
N VAL A 73 -10.94 -12.74 7.27
CA VAL A 73 -10.14 -13.51 8.25
C VAL A 73 -9.81 -14.90 7.74
N ASP A 74 -10.79 -15.58 7.15
CA ASP A 74 -10.59 -16.93 6.61
C ASP A 74 -9.58 -16.93 5.45
N ARG A 75 -9.65 -15.94 4.55
CA ARG A 75 -8.65 -15.75 3.48
C ARG A 75 -7.26 -15.48 4.03
N MET A 76 -7.13 -14.61 5.03
CA MET A 76 -5.83 -14.33 5.67
C MET A 76 -5.21 -15.60 6.29
N ARG A 77 -6.02 -16.47 6.89
CA ARG A 77 -5.55 -17.76 7.41
C ARG A 77 -5.10 -18.71 6.31
N ALA A 78 -5.84 -18.77 5.21
CA ALA A 78 -5.50 -19.62 4.06
C ALA A 78 -4.22 -19.15 3.35
N MET A 79 -3.93 -17.85 3.36
CA MET A 79 -2.70 -17.28 2.79
C MET A 79 -1.42 -17.64 3.57
N GLY A 80 -1.54 -18.18 4.79
CA GLY A 80 -0.39 -18.66 5.58
C GLY A 80 0.29 -19.91 5.01
N GLU A 81 -0.23 -20.48 3.93
CA GLU A 81 0.38 -21.60 3.20
C GLU A 81 1.28 -21.07 2.07
N ALA A 82 2.55 -21.49 2.11
CA ALA A 82 3.69 -20.86 1.44
C ALA A 82 3.51 -20.60 -0.07
N HIS A 83 3.83 -19.38 -0.50
CA HIS A 83 4.18 -19.09 -1.89
C HIS A 83 5.67 -19.44 -2.10
N GLU A 84 6.00 -20.06 -3.24
CA GLU A 84 7.39 -20.16 -3.66
C GLU A 84 7.85 -18.80 -4.21
N GLY A 85 8.80 -18.14 -3.52
CA GLY A 85 9.32 -16.82 -3.88
C GLY A 85 8.63 -15.64 -3.17
N HIS A 86 9.05 -14.42 -3.51
CA HIS A 86 8.49 -13.19 -2.94
C HIS A 86 7.11 -12.86 -3.51
N ALA A 87 6.13 -12.59 -2.65
CA ALA A 87 4.82 -12.11 -3.05
C ALA A 87 4.87 -10.60 -3.30
N THR A 88 4.66 -10.17 -4.55
CA THR A 88 4.73 -8.75 -4.93
C THR A 88 3.38 -8.16 -5.27
N GLN A 89 3.13 -6.91 -4.87
CA GLN A 89 1.94 -6.17 -5.26
C GLN A 89 2.27 -4.71 -5.58
N VAL A 90 1.84 -4.23 -6.76
CA VAL A 90 1.86 -2.81 -7.09
C VAL A 90 0.49 -2.20 -6.83
N LEU A 91 0.44 -1.11 -6.08
CA LEU A 91 -0.79 -0.39 -5.72
C LEU A 91 -0.61 1.10 -5.98
N ALA A 92 -1.72 1.80 -6.27
CA ALA A 92 -1.71 3.25 -6.13
C ALA A 92 -1.38 3.62 -4.68
N ALA A 93 -0.57 4.66 -4.46
CA ALA A 93 -0.24 5.12 -3.11
C ALA A 93 -1.50 5.54 -2.31
N THR A 94 -2.57 5.91 -3.02
CA THR A 94 -3.88 6.25 -2.45
C THR A 94 -4.83 5.05 -2.28
N ASP A 95 -4.45 3.85 -2.73
CA ASP A 95 -5.29 2.67 -2.66
C ASP A 95 -5.60 2.27 -1.20
N PRO A 96 -6.83 1.86 -0.83
CA PRO A 96 -7.15 1.40 0.52
C PRO A 96 -6.33 0.20 1.00
N ALA A 97 -5.90 -0.68 0.08
CA ALA A 97 -5.09 -1.84 0.40
C ALA A 97 -3.65 -1.49 0.79
N ASN A 98 -3.17 -0.28 0.44
CA ASN A 98 -1.88 0.20 0.92
C ASN A 98 -2.02 0.65 2.40
N PRO A 99 -1.40 0.00 3.39
CA PRO A 99 -1.55 0.43 4.78
C PRO A 99 -0.74 1.69 5.11
N TYR A 100 0.31 1.98 4.34
CA TYR A 100 1.24 3.08 4.61
C TYR A 100 0.65 4.46 4.31
N GLY A 101 0.99 5.43 5.15
CA GLY A 101 0.42 6.76 5.14
C GLY A 101 -1.04 6.82 5.60
N ALA A 102 -1.58 5.72 6.15
CA ALA A 102 -2.94 5.61 6.66
C ALA A 102 -2.96 4.87 8.01
N ALA A 103 -3.07 3.54 7.97
CA ALA A 103 -3.04 2.71 9.18
C ALA A 103 -1.62 2.63 9.77
N LEU A 104 -0.62 2.53 8.89
CA LEU A 104 0.80 2.55 9.23
C LEU A 104 1.42 3.88 8.83
N GLY A 105 2.39 4.35 9.62
CA GLY A 105 3.27 5.45 9.20
C GLY A 105 4.17 5.00 8.05
N TRP A 106 4.62 5.93 7.22
CA TRP A 106 5.66 5.63 6.24
C TRP A 106 6.94 5.19 6.99
N PRO A 107 7.63 4.12 6.55
CA PRO A 107 8.89 3.73 7.16
C PRO A 107 9.89 4.88 7.11
N ARG A 108 10.75 4.97 8.13
CA ARG A 108 11.82 5.98 8.15
C ARG A 108 12.91 5.55 7.18
N ARG A 109 13.50 6.54 6.50
CA ARG A 109 14.72 6.38 5.70
C ARG A 109 15.78 7.29 6.31
N ASP A 110 17.03 6.83 6.32
CA ASP A 110 18.13 7.56 6.96
C ASP A 110 18.57 8.81 6.16
N ASP A 111 18.16 8.91 4.90
CA ASP A 111 18.52 9.93 3.91
C ASP A 111 17.45 11.03 3.73
N GLU A 112 16.76 11.46 4.80
CA GLU A 112 15.72 12.51 4.73
C GLU A 112 16.17 13.84 4.07
N ALA A 113 17.49 14.00 3.85
CA ALA A 113 18.12 15.10 3.13
C ALA A 113 17.70 15.22 1.65
N SER A 114 17.21 14.16 1.00
CA SER A 114 16.80 14.21 -0.42
C SER A 114 15.55 15.08 -0.68
N GLY A 115 14.84 15.50 0.38
CA GLY A 115 13.64 16.35 0.32
C GLY A 115 12.39 15.65 -0.25
N HIS A 116 12.55 14.48 -0.87
CA HIS A 116 11.46 13.68 -1.42
C HIS A 116 10.97 12.73 -0.33
N ARG A 117 9.66 12.77 -0.06
CA ARG A 117 9.02 11.93 0.96
C ARG A 117 7.83 11.22 0.34
N ALA A 118 7.68 9.94 0.67
CA ALA A 118 6.51 9.19 0.29
C ALA A 118 5.25 9.82 0.89
N GLY A 119 4.15 9.68 0.15
CA GLY A 119 2.87 10.23 0.53
C GLY A 119 1.73 9.66 -0.31
N ARG A 120 0.52 9.72 0.22
CA ARG A 120 -0.69 9.29 -0.49
C ARG A 120 -1.09 10.33 -1.54
N LYS A 121 -0.36 10.36 -2.65
CA LYS A 121 -0.54 11.31 -3.76
C LYS A 121 -1.13 10.59 -4.97
N ALA A 122 -2.10 11.21 -5.62
CA ALA A 122 -2.67 10.68 -6.86
C ALA A 122 -1.59 10.52 -7.93
N GLY A 123 -1.56 9.35 -8.57
CA GLY A 123 -0.58 8.99 -9.60
C GLY A 123 0.78 8.53 -9.06
N ALA A 124 1.01 8.54 -7.75
CA ALA A 124 2.12 7.82 -7.12
C ALA A 124 1.72 6.36 -6.88
N VAL A 125 2.70 5.46 -6.85
CA VAL A 125 2.46 4.02 -6.62
C VAL A 125 3.46 3.46 -5.62
N VAL A 126 3.10 2.35 -4.99
CA VAL A 126 3.98 1.57 -4.12
C VAL A 126 4.11 0.16 -4.68
N ALA A 127 5.30 -0.42 -4.56
CA ALA A 127 5.55 -1.84 -4.75
C ALA A 127 5.81 -2.46 -3.38
N LEU A 128 4.94 -3.38 -2.98
CA LEU A 128 5.07 -4.18 -1.77
C LEU A 128 5.74 -5.51 -2.12
N VAL A 129 6.62 -5.98 -1.24
CA VAL A 129 7.30 -7.28 -1.33
C VAL A 129 7.10 -7.97 0.00
N ASP A 130 6.45 -9.14 -0.02
CA ASP A 130 6.03 -9.90 1.16
C ASP A 130 5.22 -9.07 2.18
N GLY A 131 4.44 -8.11 1.67
CA GLY A 131 3.62 -7.20 2.48
C GLY A 131 4.36 -5.98 3.03
N GLU A 132 5.70 -5.93 2.91
CA GLU A 132 6.50 -4.77 3.31
C GLU A 132 6.71 -3.79 2.15
N LEU A 133 6.87 -2.50 2.45
CA LEU A 133 7.14 -1.48 1.45
C LEU A 133 8.56 -1.67 0.88
N GLY A 134 8.66 -2.09 -0.39
CA GLY A 134 9.93 -2.18 -1.10
C GLY A 134 10.30 -0.86 -1.77
N VAL A 135 9.37 -0.30 -2.56
CA VAL A 135 9.61 0.91 -3.35
C VAL A 135 8.37 1.81 -3.36
N TYR A 136 8.58 3.12 -3.27
CA TYR A 136 7.59 4.14 -3.60
C TYR A 136 8.02 4.88 -4.86
N VAL A 137 7.14 4.98 -5.85
CA VAL A 137 7.38 5.71 -7.09
C VAL A 137 6.52 6.97 -7.08
N GLU A 138 7.15 8.12 -7.27
CA GLU A 138 6.46 9.39 -7.32
C GLU A 138 5.54 9.52 -8.54
N ARG A 139 4.62 10.49 -8.44
CA ARG A 139 3.74 10.85 -9.55
C ARG A 139 4.56 11.13 -10.81
N GLY A 140 4.21 10.40 -11.87
CA GLY A 140 4.86 10.53 -13.18
C GLY A 140 6.11 9.66 -13.36
N GLY A 141 6.51 8.88 -12.35
CA GLY A 141 7.44 7.78 -12.54
C GLY A 141 8.93 8.12 -12.59
N ARG A 142 9.29 9.41 -12.49
CA ARG A 142 10.67 9.90 -12.68
C ARG A 142 11.56 9.75 -11.47
N THR A 143 10.98 9.79 -10.28
CA THR A 143 11.71 9.64 -9.03
C THR A 143 11.09 8.50 -8.25
N LEU A 144 11.94 7.68 -7.62
CA LEU A 144 11.50 6.67 -6.68
C LEU A 144 12.32 6.70 -5.40
N LEU A 145 11.76 6.10 -4.36
CA LEU A 145 12.38 5.89 -3.06
C LEU A 145 12.38 4.39 -2.76
N SER A 146 13.56 3.86 -2.50
CA SER A 146 13.80 2.50 -2.03
C SER A 146 13.68 2.45 -0.51
N TYR A 147 13.11 1.36 0.00
CA TYR A 147 12.88 1.13 1.44
C TYR A 147 13.58 -0.15 1.94
N SER A 148 14.42 -0.75 1.09
CA SER A 148 15.24 -1.91 1.41
C SER A 148 16.57 -1.79 0.66
N ASP A 149 17.65 -2.25 1.27
CA ASP A 149 18.95 -2.43 0.63
C ASP A 149 19.17 -3.88 0.18
N ASP A 150 18.20 -4.78 0.42
CA ASP A 150 18.26 -6.18 0.02
C ASP A 150 18.09 -6.33 -1.52
N PRO A 151 19.10 -6.85 -2.24
CA PRO A 151 19.02 -7.04 -3.68
C PRO A 151 17.85 -7.89 -4.16
N GLU A 152 17.41 -8.90 -3.39
CA GLU A 152 16.28 -9.76 -3.75
C GLU A 152 14.94 -8.99 -3.70
N VAL A 153 14.78 -8.14 -2.67
CA VAL A 153 13.60 -7.27 -2.53
C VAL A 153 13.58 -6.24 -3.64
N LEU A 154 14.73 -5.62 -3.95
CA LEU A 154 14.84 -4.65 -5.03
C LEU A 154 14.52 -5.27 -6.39
N ARG A 155 15.04 -6.45 -6.71
CA ARG A 155 14.70 -7.16 -7.96
C ARG A 155 13.21 -7.48 -8.03
N SER A 156 12.63 -8.03 -6.96
CA SER A 156 11.21 -8.36 -6.90
C SER A 156 10.32 -7.13 -7.11
N ALA A 157 10.67 -6.00 -6.49
CA ALA A 157 9.97 -4.73 -6.69
C ALA A 157 10.11 -4.20 -8.12
N ALA A 158 11.30 -4.28 -8.71
CA ALA A 158 11.55 -3.85 -10.09
C ALA A 158 10.77 -4.70 -11.10
N ASP A 159 10.73 -6.02 -10.92
CA ASP A 159 9.95 -6.94 -11.75
C ASP A 159 8.44 -6.64 -11.65
N ALA A 160 7.94 -6.40 -10.45
CA ALA A 160 6.54 -6.04 -10.23
C ALA A 160 6.18 -4.71 -10.91
N LEU A 161 7.06 -3.71 -10.86
CA LEU A 161 6.88 -2.43 -11.55
C LEU A 161 6.93 -2.60 -13.08
N ALA A 162 7.84 -3.43 -13.60
CA ALA A 162 7.92 -3.74 -15.03
C ALA A 162 6.66 -4.44 -15.51
N LEU A 163 6.17 -5.43 -14.77
CA LEU A 163 4.94 -6.15 -15.07
C LEU A 163 3.73 -5.20 -15.05
N ALA A 164 3.58 -4.40 -13.99
CA ALA A 164 2.49 -3.44 -13.91
C ALA A 164 2.51 -2.37 -15.03
N ALA A 165 3.71 -1.97 -15.48
CA ALA A 165 3.84 -1.12 -16.65
C ALA A 165 3.43 -1.84 -17.94
N ARG A 166 3.84 -3.09 -18.14
CA ARG A 166 3.50 -3.92 -19.32
C ARG A 166 2.01 -4.21 -19.43
N ASP A 167 1.36 -4.47 -18.29
CA ASP A 167 -0.09 -4.69 -18.20
C ASP A 167 -0.90 -3.39 -18.36
N GLY A 168 -0.22 -2.26 -18.56
CA GLY A 168 -0.86 -0.95 -18.79
C GLY A 168 -1.36 -0.26 -17.52
N LEU A 169 -1.14 -0.83 -16.32
CA LEU A 169 -1.54 -0.24 -15.04
C LEU A 169 -0.78 1.05 -14.73
N LEU A 170 0.50 1.13 -15.11
CA LEU A 170 1.36 2.30 -14.92
C LEU A 170 1.60 3.10 -16.20
N GLY A 171 1.21 2.56 -17.37
CA GLY A 171 1.54 3.13 -18.67
C GLY A 171 3.04 3.16 -18.93
N ARG A 172 3.59 4.34 -19.22
CA ARG A 172 5.05 4.53 -19.43
C ARG A 172 5.72 4.91 -18.13
N LEU A 173 6.63 4.07 -17.65
CA LEU A 173 7.45 4.34 -16.48
C LEU A 173 8.88 4.67 -16.93
N ALA A 174 9.38 5.84 -16.53
CA ALA A 174 10.72 6.33 -16.86
C ALA A 174 11.38 6.90 -15.60
N VAL A 175 12.27 6.13 -14.99
CA VAL A 175 12.98 6.46 -13.75
C VAL A 175 14.25 7.22 -14.10
N GLU A 176 14.38 8.44 -13.59
CA GLU A 176 15.55 9.31 -13.75
C GLU A 176 16.37 9.34 -12.45
N LYS A 177 15.71 9.25 -11.29
CA LYS A 177 16.33 9.30 -9.98
C LYS A 177 15.81 8.22 -9.04
N ALA A 178 16.71 7.70 -8.22
CA ALA A 178 16.39 6.84 -7.08
C ALA A 178 17.07 7.41 -5.85
N ASP A 179 16.34 7.52 -4.74
CA ASP A 179 16.91 7.90 -3.43
C ASP A 179 17.60 9.29 -3.42
N GLY A 180 17.21 10.16 -4.34
CA GLY A 180 17.78 11.51 -4.52
C GLY A 180 18.96 11.59 -5.48
N GLU A 181 19.52 10.45 -5.87
CA GLU A 181 20.66 10.31 -6.77
C GLU A 181 20.22 9.98 -8.20
N ASP A 182 21.14 10.11 -9.18
CA ASP A 182 20.86 9.64 -10.54
C ASP A 182 20.66 8.12 -10.50
N VAL A 183 19.63 7.62 -11.18
CA VAL A 183 19.26 6.20 -11.11
C VAL A 183 20.44 5.29 -11.43
N PHE A 184 21.33 5.68 -12.35
CA PHE A 184 22.47 4.86 -12.76
C PHE A 184 23.54 4.70 -11.68
N ASP A 185 23.57 5.62 -10.71
CA ASP A 185 24.52 5.60 -9.60
C ASP A 185 23.98 4.84 -8.38
N THR A 186 22.78 4.27 -8.47
CA THR A 186 22.13 3.55 -7.36
C THR A 186 22.15 2.03 -7.53
N PRO A 187 22.10 1.25 -6.42
CA PRO A 187 21.95 -0.21 -6.47
C PRO A 187 20.69 -0.67 -7.23
N PHE A 188 19.67 0.17 -7.28
CA PHE A 188 18.40 -0.14 -7.93
C PHE A 188 18.48 -0.15 -9.47
N ALA A 189 19.54 0.44 -10.06
CA ALA A 189 19.75 0.45 -11.51
C ALA A 189 19.78 -0.96 -12.09
N SER A 190 20.56 -1.86 -11.47
CA SER A 190 20.75 -3.23 -11.93
C SER A 190 19.44 -4.02 -11.91
N ALA A 191 18.67 -3.90 -10.82
CA ALA A 191 17.36 -4.52 -10.68
C ALA A 191 16.38 -4.06 -11.78
N LEU A 192 16.34 -2.76 -12.07
CA LEU A 192 15.50 -2.22 -13.15
C LEU A 192 15.93 -2.72 -14.54
N ILE A 193 17.24 -2.79 -14.81
CA ILE A 193 17.76 -3.30 -16.08
C ILE A 193 17.40 -4.77 -16.26
N GLU A 194 17.60 -5.60 -15.23
CA GLU A 194 17.23 -7.02 -15.21
C GLU A 194 15.72 -7.22 -15.44
N ALA A 195 14.88 -6.36 -14.84
CA ALA A 195 13.43 -6.34 -15.05
C ALA A 195 13.02 -5.86 -16.48
N GLY A 196 13.99 -5.49 -17.32
CA GLY A 196 13.80 -5.14 -18.73
C GLY A 196 13.57 -3.65 -18.98
N PHE A 197 13.91 -2.76 -18.04
CA PHE A 197 14.02 -1.34 -18.33
C PHE A 197 15.21 -1.08 -19.24
N ARG A 198 15.04 -0.18 -20.20
CA ARG A 198 16.08 0.18 -21.17
C ARG A 198 16.69 1.53 -20.85
N HIS A 199 17.99 1.65 -21.10
CA HIS A 199 18.71 2.92 -21.03
C HIS A 199 18.11 3.97 -21.97
N THR A 200 18.09 5.20 -21.48
CA THR A 200 17.78 6.42 -22.23
C THR A 200 18.79 7.50 -21.84
N SER A 201 18.79 8.64 -22.53
CA SER A 201 19.65 9.77 -22.19
C SER A 201 19.34 10.42 -20.84
N ARG A 202 18.22 10.07 -20.20
CA ARG A 202 17.75 10.68 -18.94
C ARG A 202 17.47 9.67 -17.82
N GLY A 203 17.76 8.38 -18.03
CA GLY A 203 17.47 7.33 -17.05
C GLY A 203 16.99 6.02 -17.67
N LEU A 204 16.25 5.22 -16.90
CA LEU A 204 15.78 3.88 -17.25
C LEU A 204 14.28 3.88 -17.56
N ARG A 205 13.85 3.20 -18.62
CA ARG A 205 12.45 3.23 -19.07
C ARG A 205 11.91 1.86 -19.45
N VAL A 206 10.67 1.58 -19.07
CA VAL A 206 9.85 0.45 -19.54
C VAL A 206 8.51 0.97 -20.10
N ARG A 207 7.86 0.17 -20.94
CA ARG A 207 6.60 0.53 -21.60
C ARG A 207 5.69 -0.71 -21.68
N ALA A 208 4.37 -0.48 -21.56
CA ALA A 208 3.30 -1.30 -22.13
C ALA A 208 3.53 -1.62 -23.61
#